data_AF-A0A3D4XAD2-F1
#
_entry.id   AF-A0A3D4XAD2-F1
#
_cell.length_a   1.000
_cell.length_b   1.000
_cell.length_c   1.000
_cell.angle_alpha   90.00
_cell.angle_beta   90.00
_cell.angle_gamma   90.00
#
_symmetry.space_group_name_H-M   'P 1'
#
loop_
_entity.id
_entity.type
_entity.pdbx_description
1 polymer ?
#
loop_
_entity_poly.entity_id
_entity_poly.type
_entity_poly.pdbx_seq_one_letter_code
_entity_poly.pdbx_strand_id
1 'polypeptide(L)'
;MVEKEKMRKLTCLGLALLLFLLAWQEPAAVSASVTAGEADSVWKRTKAYILDIDKEPGYDSQWFALGLARSGMDLNSSYFQTFYKNVASYITEKKGELHRVKYTEYSKAILALTAVGKDARDVNGYNLFWYLADFSMVTRQGFNGPIWALLALNSNPAYEIPLRDDVDQQTTEEVLVEYLLRREVSQGGWSLIGDTADADITAMTIQALAPYYHREGYEAVTAAIDRALVRLSDMQRPTGGFASMGADNSESCAQVLVALCALGIDPQKDSRFSGRGSGVVGDLLSYYKPQKGADGKDRTDRGGFMHVRPGGQNNGGAAPGEIDGMATEQAFYAFTAYRRLLDGKSALYDMSDLSLKKGETVVPGEDDPPGSEGNSGKTEGNGQKKDDSKKGDDGSTSKGNQSSKTTKKPSGTKKKATGAIKTAGAKKSSGTKRSSGGSGQNQNTENSDTSEISDTSDVSELSESSEIPESSGIPESSGIPEAADADGWSFAGEEYVPDSSASPETEGNQEAAPPEEDRPKGSAPYGILVACILGCGIAGGGAVWYRGKRKGNG
;
A
#
# COMPACT_ATOMS: atom_id res chain seq x y z
N MET A 1 -62.92 10.22 38.98
CA MET A 1 -62.55 10.27 37.55
C MET A 1 -61.11 10.72 37.34
N VAL A 2 -60.72 11.92 37.81
CA VAL A 2 -59.40 12.56 37.64
C VAL A 2 -58.20 11.60 37.82
N GLU A 3 -58.23 10.74 38.83
CA GLU A 3 -57.13 9.82 39.16
C GLU A 3 -56.88 8.74 38.10
N LYS A 4 -57.95 8.17 37.52
CA LYS A 4 -57.86 7.20 36.41
C LYS A 4 -57.31 7.85 35.14
N GLU A 5 -57.51 9.16 34.97
CA GLU A 5 -56.99 9.91 33.83
C GLU A 5 -55.50 10.23 33.99
N LYS A 6 -55.05 10.57 35.21
CA LYS A 6 -53.62 10.70 35.54
C LYS A 6 -52.86 9.39 35.34
N MET A 7 -53.41 8.27 35.82
CA MET A 7 -52.84 6.93 35.60
C MET A 7 -52.71 6.58 34.10
N ARG A 8 -53.73 6.88 33.28
CA ARG A 8 -53.68 6.70 31.82
C ARG A 8 -52.62 7.58 31.15
N LYS A 9 -52.47 8.84 31.59
CA LYS A 9 -51.45 9.75 31.04
C LYS A 9 -50.03 9.29 31.40
N LEU A 10 -49.81 8.79 32.62
CA LEU A 10 -48.51 8.20 33.01
C LEU A 10 -48.18 6.94 32.21
N THR A 11 -49.13 6.02 32.01
CA THR A 11 -48.86 4.80 31.24
C THR A 11 -48.65 5.08 29.75
N CYS A 12 -49.35 6.04 29.16
CA CYS A 12 -49.06 6.50 27.79
C CYS A 12 -47.69 7.17 27.68
N LEU A 13 -47.27 7.99 28.66
CA LEU A 13 -45.94 8.61 28.64
C LEU A 13 -44.83 7.57 28.79
N GLY A 14 -45.00 6.58 29.68
CA GLY A 14 -44.08 5.47 29.86
C GLY A 14 -43.96 4.58 28.62
N LEU A 15 -45.08 4.25 27.97
CA LEU A 15 -45.07 3.52 26.69
C LEU A 15 -44.43 4.33 25.56
N ALA A 16 -44.65 5.64 25.50
CA ALA A 16 -43.99 6.49 24.51
C ALA A 16 -42.47 6.55 24.72
N LEU A 17 -42.00 6.68 25.97
CA LEU A 17 -40.57 6.67 26.29
C LEU A 17 -39.93 5.31 26.00
N LEU A 18 -40.63 4.20 26.29
CA LEU A 18 -40.13 2.85 26.06
C LEU A 18 -40.12 2.49 24.58
N LEU A 19 -41.06 3.01 23.78
CA LEU A 19 -41.00 2.96 22.32
C LEU A 19 -39.91 3.86 21.74
N PHE A 20 -39.63 5.01 22.33
CA PHE A 20 -38.51 5.88 21.91
C PHE A 20 -37.15 5.21 22.19
N LEU A 21 -37.01 4.55 23.35
CA LEU A 21 -35.82 3.77 23.71
C LEU A 21 -35.64 2.51 22.83
N LEU A 22 -36.72 1.83 22.44
CA LEU A 22 -36.67 0.71 21.49
C LEU A 22 -36.42 1.18 20.04
N ALA A 23 -36.83 2.40 19.68
CA ALA A 23 -36.50 3.03 18.40
C ALA A 23 -35.06 3.61 18.37
N TRP A 24 -34.35 3.60 19.49
CA TRP A 24 -32.96 4.06 19.62
C TRP A 24 -31.93 2.92 19.70
N GLN A 25 -32.29 1.68 19.33
CA GLN A 25 -31.28 0.69 18.95
C GLN A 25 -30.74 1.07 17.56
N GLU A 26 -29.49 1.53 17.51
CA GLU A 26 -28.94 2.18 16.33
C GLU A 26 -28.83 1.26 15.10
N PRO A 27 -29.15 1.76 13.89
CA PRO A 27 -28.88 1.03 12.65
C PRO A 27 -27.38 0.92 12.34
N ALA A 28 -26.53 1.76 12.93
CA ALA A 28 -25.09 1.86 12.63
C ALA A 28 -24.33 0.55 12.87
N ALA A 29 -24.51 -0.09 14.04
CA ALA A 29 -23.81 -1.32 14.39
C ALA A 29 -24.19 -2.50 13.47
N VAL A 30 -25.46 -2.58 13.04
CA VAL A 30 -25.91 -3.58 12.08
C VAL A 30 -25.33 -3.30 10.70
N SER A 31 -25.37 -2.04 10.24
CA SER A 31 -24.79 -1.61 8.95
C SER A 31 -23.30 -1.95 8.86
N ALA A 32 -22.51 -1.55 9.85
CA ALA A 32 -21.06 -1.83 9.88
C ALA A 32 -20.75 -3.34 9.85
N SER A 33 -21.57 -4.16 10.54
CA SER A 33 -21.39 -5.62 10.53
C SER A 33 -21.68 -6.26 9.16
N VAL A 34 -22.64 -5.71 8.40
CA VAL A 34 -22.96 -6.18 7.04
C VAL A 34 -21.84 -5.77 6.08
N THR A 35 -21.41 -4.51 6.11
CA THR A 35 -20.32 -3.98 5.28
C THR A 35 -19.01 -4.75 5.49
N ALA A 36 -18.69 -5.18 6.72
CA ALA A 36 -17.52 -6.02 6.98
C ALA A 36 -17.60 -7.42 6.34
N GLY A 37 -18.78 -8.06 6.35
CA GLY A 37 -18.98 -9.37 5.71
C GLY A 37 -18.96 -9.31 4.18
N GLU A 38 -19.46 -8.21 3.61
CA GLU A 38 -19.38 -7.93 2.16
C GLU A 38 -17.92 -7.65 1.74
N ALA A 39 -17.18 -6.87 2.53
CA ALA A 39 -15.76 -6.61 2.31
C ALA A 39 -14.90 -7.90 2.29
N ASP A 40 -15.07 -8.82 3.25
CA ASP A 40 -14.38 -10.11 3.24
C ASP A 40 -14.73 -10.96 2.00
N SER A 41 -15.99 -10.92 1.57
CA SER A 41 -16.48 -11.64 0.39
C SER A 41 -15.90 -11.08 -0.91
N VAL A 42 -15.88 -9.75 -1.06
CA VAL A 42 -15.30 -9.05 -2.22
C VAL A 42 -13.79 -9.21 -2.27
N TRP A 43 -13.10 -9.07 -1.14
CA TRP A 43 -11.65 -9.29 -1.04
C TRP A 43 -11.24 -10.70 -1.48
N LYS A 44 -11.98 -11.74 -1.08
CA LYS A 44 -11.77 -13.13 -1.55
C LYS A 44 -11.96 -13.28 -3.06
N ARG A 45 -13.03 -12.69 -3.62
CA ARG A 45 -13.30 -12.73 -5.08
C ARG A 45 -12.25 -11.96 -5.88
N THR A 46 -11.75 -10.85 -5.34
CA THR A 46 -10.71 -10.04 -5.98
C THR A 46 -9.37 -10.77 -5.95
N LYS A 47 -9.02 -11.43 -4.84
CA LYS A 47 -7.89 -12.36 -4.79
C LYS A 47 -7.98 -13.47 -5.84
N ALA A 48 -9.17 -14.06 -6.01
CA ALA A 48 -9.40 -15.09 -7.03
C ALA A 48 -9.32 -14.55 -8.46
N TYR A 49 -9.74 -13.30 -8.69
CA TYR A 49 -9.62 -12.62 -9.99
C TYR A 49 -8.16 -12.29 -10.34
N ILE A 50 -7.40 -11.73 -9.40
CA ILE A 50 -5.98 -11.41 -9.58
C ILE A 50 -5.20 -12.67 -9.99
N LEU A 51 -5.37 -13.78 -9.25
CA LEU A 51 -4.71 -15.06 -9.55
C LEU A 51 -5.21 -15.74 -10.85
N ASP A 52 -6.31 -15.26 -11.45
CA ASP A 52 -6.85 -15.74 -12.73
C ASP A 52 -6.30 -14.94 -13.94
N ILE A 53 -5.92 -13.67 -13.74
CA ILE A 53 -5.34 -12.81 -14.78
C ILE A 53 -3.80 -12.81 -14.74
N ASP A 54 -3.19 -12.81 -13.55
CA ASP A 54 -1.75 -12.66 -13.32
C ASP A 54 -1.09 -14.03 -13.10
N LYS A 55 -0.94 -14.78 -14.20
CA LYS A 55 -0.42 -16.16 -14.18
C LYS A 55 1.10 -16.26 -14.21
N GLU A 56 1.76 -15.24 -14.76
CA GLU A 56 3.21 -15.16 -14.92
C GLU A 56 3.71 -13.86 -14.28
N PRO A 57 3.60 -13.72 -12.95
CA PRO A 57 3.82 -12.45 -12.27
C PRO A 57 5.25 -11.94 -12.51
N GLY A 58 5.37 -10.66 -12.80
CA GLY A 58 6.62 -10.01 -13.22
C GLY A 58 6.86 -8.66 -12.56
N TYR A 59 7.67 -7.81 -13.19
CA TYR A 59 7.95 -6.46 -12.69
C TYR A 59 6.68 -5.60 -12.57
N ASP A 60 5.72 -5.76 -13.46
CA ASP A 60 4.48 -4.97 -13.43
C ASP A 60 3.47 -5.50 -12.40
N SER A 61 3.59 -6.76 -11.97
CA SER A 61 2.73 -7.40 -10.95
C SER A 61 3.05 -6.98 -9.50
N GLN A 62 3.86 -5.94 -9.27
CA GLN A 62 4.33 -5.51 -7.94
C GLN A 62 3.20 -5.28 -6.93
N TRP A 63 2.11 -4.63 -7.32
CA TRP A 63 1.00 -4.33 -6.41
C TRP A 63 0.11 -5.54 -6.13
N PHE A 64 -0.08 -6.43 -7.12
CA PHE A 64 -0.69 -7.73 -6.90
C PHE A 64 0.15 -8.57 -5.92
N ALA A 65 1.47 -8.66 -6.13
CA ALA A 65 2.36 -9.39 -5.25
C ALA A 65 2.35 -8.84 -3.81
N LEU A 66 2.41 -7.52 -3.64
CA LEU A 66 2.30 -6.86 -2.33
C LEU A 66 0.95 -7.18 -1.67
N GLY A 67 -0.16 -6.94 -2.35
CA GLY A 67 -1.49 -7.22 -1.83
C GLY A 67 -1.66 -8.70 -1.45
N LEU A 68 -1.25 -9.62 -2.32
CA LEU A 68 -1.35 -11.07 -2.12
C LEU A 68 -0.48 -11.54 -0.95
N ALA A 69 0.76 -11.06 -0.84
CA ALA A 69 1.64 -11.42 0.27
C ALA A 69 1.07 -10.93 1.61
N ARG A 70 0.70 -9.65 1.68
CA ARG A 70 0.12 -9.04 2.88
C ARG A 70 -1.28 -9.59 3.21
N SER A 71 -1.97 -10.20 2.25
CA SER A 71 -3.22 -10.98 2.43
C SER A 71 -3.05 -12.27 3.24
N GLY A 72 -1.81 -12.69 3.54
CA GLY A 72 -1.51 -13.97 4.17
C GLY A 72 -1.52 -15.15 3.20
N MET A 73 -1.21 -14.90 1.92
CA MET A 73 -0.88 -15.99 0.99
C MET A 73 0.48 -16.59 1.36
N ASP A 74 0.65 -17.90 1.18
CA ASP A 74 1.92 -18.57 1.48
C ASP A 74 3.05 -18.00 0.61
N LEU A 75 4.06 -17.40 1.25
CA LEU A 75 5.25 -16.82 0.60
C LEU A 75 6.10 -17.87 -0.13
N ASN A 76 5.89 -19.16 0.13
CA ASN A 76 6.55 -20.26 -0.58
C ASN A 76 5.75 -20.74 -1.81
N SER A 77 4.60 -20.13 -2.13
CA SER A 77 3.81 -20.49 -3.32
C SER A 77 4.56 -20.21 -4.62
N SER A 78 4.24 -20.97 -5.68
CA SER A 78 4.85 -20.80 -7.01
C SER A 78 4.70 -19.37 -7.55
N TYR A 79 3.57 -18.72 -7.29
CA TYR A 79 3.32 -17.33 -7.67
C TYR A 79 4.44 -16.38 -7.19
N PHE A 80 4.87 -16.45 -5.92
CA PHE A 80 5.95 -15.58 -5.42
C PHE A 80 7.35 -16.03 -5.85
N GLN A 81 7.55 -17.32 -6.14
CA GLN A 81 8.79 -17.82 -6.74
C GLN A 81 8.96 -17.26 -8.16
N THR A 82 7.93 -17.35 -8.99
CA THR A 82 7.88 -16.77 -10.34
C THR A 82 8.04 -15.24 -10.30
N PHE A 83 7.29 -14.55 -9.42
CA PHE A 83 7.41 -13.10 -9.24
C PHE A 83 8.85 -12.69 -8.90
N TYR A 84 9.46 -13.30 -7.88
CA TYR A 84 10.83 -12.98 -7.50
C TYR A 84 11.82 -13.30 -8.63
N LYS A 85 11.68 -14.44 -9.32
CA LYS A 85 12.51 -14.81 -10.48
C LYS A 85 12.47 -13.72 -11.55
N ASN A 86 11.26 -13.33 -11.97
CA ASN A 86 11.05 -12.37 -13.06
C ASN A 86 11.51 -10.96 -12.67
N VAL A 87 11.23 -10.52 -11.44
CA VAL A 87 11.70 -9.22 -10.92
C VAL A 87 13.24 -9.18 -10.80
N ALA A 88 13.87 -10.25 -10.31
CA ALA A 88 15.33 -10.32 -10.20
C ALA A 88 16.01 -10.34 -11.59
N SER A 89 15.44 -11.04 -12.57
CA SER A 89 15.87 -10.98 -13.98
C SER A 89 15.78 -9.56 -14.53
N TYR A 90 14.63 -8.90 -14.39
CA TYR A 90 14.41 -7.52 -14.82
C TYR A 90 15.45 -6.56 -14.21
N ILE A 91 15.64 -6.60 -12.88
CA ILE A 91 16.64 -5.78 -12.17
C ILE A 91 18.05 -6.03 -12.73
N THR A 92 18.37 -7.30 -13.06
CA THR A 92 19.68 -7.68 -13.60
C THR A 92 19.90 -7.18 -15.03
N GLU A 93 18.88 -7.28 -15.89
CA GLU A 93 18.89 -6.74 -17.26
C GLU A 93 19.04 -5.21 -17.28
N LYS A 94 18.35 -4.52 -16.35
CA LYS A 94 18.52 -3.08 -16.09
C LYS A 94 19.84 -2.72 -15.41
N LYS A 95 20.66 -3.70 -15.00
CA LYS A 95 21.91 -3.51 -14.23
C LYS A 95 21.68 -2.71 -12.93
N GLY A 96 20.53 -2.92 -12.31
CA GLY A 96 20.06 -2.17 -11.15
C GLY A 96 19.51 -0.77 -11.46
N GLU A 97 19.72 -0.18 -12.65
CA GLU A 97 19.20 1.16 -13.00
C GLU A 97 17.76 1.06 -13.54
N LEU A 98 16.77 0.96 -12.64
CA LEU A 98 15.37 0.75 -13.02
C LEU A 98 14.82 1.91 -13.86
N HIS A 99 15.13 3.15 -13.47
CA HIS A 99 14.68 4.32 -14.21
C HIS A 99 15.54 5.57 -13.94
N ARG A 100 15.70 6.42 -14.97
CA ARG A 100 16.60 7.61 -14.96
C ARG A 100 16.03 8.86 -14.27
N VAL A 101 14.71 8.93 -14.10
CA VAL A 101 13.95 10.09 -13.57
C VAL A 101 12.92 9.71 -12.49
N LYS A 102 12.04 8.75 -12.77
CA LYS A 102 11.11 8.14 -11.81
C LYS A 102 11.82 7.31 -10.72
N TYR A 103 12.37 7.93 -9.68
CA TYR A 103 13.01 7.23 -8.57
C TYR A 103 12.02 6.48 -7.65
N THR A 104 10.71 6.68 -7.81
CA THR A 104 9.69 5.83 -7.17
C THR A 104 9.76 4.38 -7.60
N GLU A 105 10.30 4.06 -8.78
CA GLU A 105 10.42 2.68 -9.26
C GLU A 105 11.28 1.81 -8.32
N TYR A 106 12.36 2.37 -7.77
CA TYR A 106 13.17 1.71 -6.73
C TYR A 106 12.35 1.48 -5.45
N SER A 107 11.62 2.49 -5.00
CA SER A 107 10.80 2.41 -3.78
C SER A 107 9.67 1.39 -3.88
N LYS A 108 8.95 1.36 -5.01
CA LYS A 108 7.87 0.38 -5.28
C LYS A 108 8.44 -1.05 -5.34
N ALA A 109 9.55 -1.24 -6.04
CA ALA A 109 10.23 -2.53 -6.14
C ALA A 109 10.72 -3.02 -4.76
N ILE A 110 11.28 -2.13 -3.93
CA ILE A 110 11.63 -2.42 -2.53
C ILE A 110 10.40 -2.91 -1.77
N LEU A 111 9.28 -2.18 -1.79
CA LEU A 111 8.06 -2.54 -1.06
C LEU A 111 7.52 -3.91 -1.48
N ALA A 112 7.45 -4.18 -2.79
CA ALA A 112 6.94 -5.46 -3.30
C ALA A 112 7.88 -6.65 -2.96
N LEU A 113 9.20 -6.48 -3.09
CA LEU A 113 10.18 -7.49 -2.71
C LEU A 113 10.17 -7.79 -1.21
N THR A 114 10.05 -6.75 -0.39
CA THR A 114 9.95 -6.85 1.07
C THR A 114 8.68 -7.60 1.47
N ALA A 115 7.55 -7.35 0.80
CA ALA A 115 6.28 -8.03 1.05
C ALA A 115 6.38 -9.54 0.81
N VAL A 116 7.12 -9.98 -0.22
CA VAL A 116 7.39 -11.40 -0.49
C VAL A 116 8.55 -11.98 0.35
N GLY A 117 9.05 -11.23 1.34
CA GLY A 117 10.07 -11.66 2.29
C GLY A 117 11.50 -11.67 1.76
N LYS A 118 11.77 -10.95 0.67
CA LYS A 118 13.08 -10.86 0.01
C LYS A 118 13.77 -9.54 0.35
N ASP A 119 15.06 -9.58 0.65
CA ASP A 119 15.85 -8.41 1.05
C ASP A 119 16.21 -7.54 -0.17
N ALA A 120 15.60 -6.36 -0.28
CA ALA A 120 15.80 -5.44 -1.40
C ALA A 120 17.19 -4.77 -1.44
N ARG A 121 18.05 -5.01 -0.44
CA ARG A 121 19.45 -4.58 -0.43
C ARG A 121 20.38 -5.53 -1.19
N ASP A 122 19.93 -6.74 -1.55
CA ASP A 122 20.71 -7.73 -2.29
C ASP A 122 19.81 -8.58 -3.19
N VAL A 123 19.40 -7.97 -4.30
CA VAL A 123 18.68 -8.64 -5.39
C VAL A 123 19.69 -8.92 -6.50
N ASN A 124 20.12 -10.16 -6.65
CA ASN A 124 21.21 -10.52 -7.59
C ASN A 124 22.50 -9.68 -7.44
N GLY A 125 22.81 -9.19 -6.23
CA GLY A 125 23.95 -8.32 -5.96
C GLY A 125 23.69 -6.82 -6.19
N TYR A 126 22.47 -6.42 -6.56
CA TYR A 126 22.05 -5.02 -6.63
C TYR A 126 21.35 -4.60 -5.33
N ASN A 127 21.77 -3.46 -4.77
CA ASN A 127 21.10 -2.81 -3.64
C ASN A 127 20.20 -1.69 -4.17
N LEU A 128 18.88 -1.84 -4.06
CA LEU A 128 17.94 -0.85 -4.59
C LEU A 128 17.96 0.47 -3.80
N PHE A 129 18.32 0.44 -2.51
CA PHE A 129 18.48 1.66 -1.70
C PHE A 129 19.67 2.53 -2.14
N TRP A 130 20.62 1.99 -2.92
CA TRP A 130 21.76 2.75 -3.46
C TRP A 130 21.32 3.95 -4.32
N TYR A 131 20.20 3.83 -5.03
CA TYR A 131 19.62 4.90 -5.83
C TYR A 131 18.80 5.88 -4.99
N LEU A 132 18.21 5.43 -3.88
CA LEU A 132 17.44 6.31 -2.98
C LEU A 132 18.33 7.23 -2.10
N ALA A 133 19.64 7.02 -2.11
CA ALA A 133 20.60 7.85 -1.35
C ALA A 133 20.83 9.26 -1.92
N ASP A 134 20.54 9.51 -3.21
CA ASP A 134 20.60 10.85 -3.80
C ASP A 134 19.23 11.55 -3.65
N PHE A 135 19.14 12.49 -2.72
CA PHE A 135 17.89 13.21 -2.44
C PHE A 135 17.46 14.13 -3.59
N SER A 136 18.40 14.64 -4.37
CA SER A 136 18.12 15.45 -5.56
C SER A 136 17.44 14.60 -6.65
N MET A 137 17.80 13.32 -6.74
CA MET A 137 17.14 12.37 -7.63
C MET A 137 15.83 11.83 -7.08
N VAL A 138 15.73 11.57 -5.77
CA VAL A 138 14.46 11.20 -5.12
C VAL A 138 13.40 12.29 -5.32
N THR A 139 13.75 13.56 -5.12
CA THR A 139 12.82 14.70 -5.32
C THR A 139 12.58 15.07 -6.80
N ARG A 140 13.33 14.49 -7.74
CA ARG A 140 13.32 14.90 -9.16
C ARG A 140 11.98 14.75 -9.87
N GLN A 141 11.17 13.78 -9.46
CA GLN A 141 9.81 13.59 -9.96
C GLN A 141 8.75 14.33 -9.12
N GLY A 142 9.14 15.32 -8.33
CA GLY A 142 8.23 16.04 -7.44
C GLY A 142 7.84 15.26 -6.20
N PHE A 143 6.71 15.63 -5.61
CA PHE A 143 6.37 15.31 -4.22
C PHE A 143 6.22 13.80 -3.92
N ASN A 144 5.81 13.00 -4.91
CA ASN A 144 5.67 11.55 -4.77
C ASN A 144 6.98 10.82 -4.43
N GLY A 145 8.14 11.32 -4.87
CA GLY A 145 9.42 10.65 -4.65
C GLY A 145 9.74 10.43 -3.17
N PRO A 146 9.78 11.50 -2.35
CA PRO A 146 9.97 11.41 -0.90
C PRO A 146 8.91 10.59 -0.16
N ILE A 147 7.64 10.64 -0.56
CA ILE A 147 6.57 9.80 0.03
C ILE A 147 6.94 8.32 -0.10
N TRP A 148 7.23 7.87 -1.32
CA TRP A 148 7.55 6.47 -1.58
C TRP A 148 8.91 6.06 -1.02
N ALA A 149 9.92 6.94 -1.02
CA ALA A 149 11.21 6.67 -0.40
C ALA A 149 11.10 6.47 1.11
N LEU A 150 10.28 7.26 1.80
CA LEU A 150 10.03 7.11 3.24
C LEU A 150 9.22 5.84 3.54
N LEU A 151 8.21 5.51 2.72
CA LEU A 151 7.51 4.22 2.81
C LEU A 151 8.47 3.04 2.64
N ALA A 152 9.36 3.08 1.64
CA ALA A 152 10.33 2.02 1.38
C ALA A 152 11.35 1.86 2.53
N LEU A 153 11.87 2.96 3.07
CA LEU A 153 12.77 2.97 4.22
C LEU A 153 12.10 2.37 5.47
N ASN A 154 10.92 2.87 5.84
CA ASN A 154 10.20 2.42 7.03
C ASN A 154 9.53 1.04 6.89
N SER A 155 9.64 0.42 5.72
CA SER A 155 8.94 -0.84 5.45
C SER A 155 9.46 -2.04 6.24
N ASN A 156 10.73 -2.02 6.67
CA ASN A 156 11.26 -3.04 7.57
C ASN A 156 12.42 -2.43 8.40
N PRO A 157 12.50 -2.68 9.73
CA PRO A 157 13.52 -2.09 10.61
C PRO A 157 14.94 -2.56 10.32
N ALA A 158 15.15 -3.51 9.40
CA ALA A 158 16.48 -3.89 8.91
C ALA A 158 17.01 -2.95 7.82
N TYR A 159 16.21 -2.01 7.30
CA TYR A 159 16.60 -1.13 6.19
C TYR A 159 17.19 0.20 6.64
N GLU A 160 18.19 0.66 5.89
CA GLU A 160 18.91 1.91 6.05
C GLU A 160 19.22 2.45 4.64
N ILE A 161 19.21 3.77 4.46
CA ILE A 161 19.74 4.40 3.25
C ILE A 161 21.28 4.32 3.31
N PRO A 162 21.97 3.74 2.31
CA PRO A 162 23.44 3.71 2.30
C PRO A 162 24.01 5.12 2.16
N LEU A 163 25.09 5.40 2.90
CA LEU A 163 25.86 6.63 2.74
C LEU A 163 26.61 6.64 1.40
N ARG A 164 26.55 7.79 0.72
CA ARG A 164 27.23 8.04 -0.55
C ARG A 164 27.96 9.37 -0.52
N ASP A 165 29.29 9.31 -0.60
CA ASP A 165 30.14 10.51 -0.69
C ASP A 165 30.08 11.19 -2.08
N ASP A 166 29.41 10.56 -3.07
CA ASP A 166 29.32 11.00 -4.47
C ASP A 166 28.00 11.69 -4.85
N VAL A 167 27.10 11.95 -3.89
CA VAL A 167 25.82 12.64 -4.12
C VAL A 167 25.82 14.05 -3.50
N ASP A 168 25.23 15.02 -4.19
CA ASP A 168 25.19 16.42 -3.73
C ASP A 168 24.33 16.62 -2.47
N GLN A 169 23.29 15.78 -2.31
CA GLN A 169 22.39 15.78 -1.16
C GLN A 169 22.10 14.34 -0.74
N GLN A 170 22.57 13.96 0.44
CA GLN A 170 22.31 12.65 1.02
C GLN A 170 20.87 12.56 1.55
N THR A 171 20.12 11.56 1.10
CA THR A 171 18.82 11.22 1.71
C THR A 171 19.03 10.64 3.11
N THR A 172 18.28 11.15 4.10
CA THR A 172 18.12 10.53 5.43
C THR A 172 16.63 10.45 5.79
N GLU A 173 16.31 9.73 6.87
CA GLU A 173 14.95 9.64 7.41
C GLU A 173 14.40 11.02 7.77
N GLU A 174 15.21 11.84 8.44
CA GLU A 174 14.87 13.20 8.88
C GLU A 174 14.65 14.13 7.70
N VAL A 175 15.51 14.07 6.66
CA VAL A 175 15.37 14.87 5.44
C VAL A 175 14.06 14.55 4.71
N LEU A 176 13.67 13.27 4.65
CA LEU A 176 12.41 12.85 4.05
C LEU A 176 11.21 13.37 4.86
N VAL A 177 11.20 13.16 6.19
CA VAL A 177 10.11 13.63 7.07
C VAL A 177 9.98 15.15 7.02
N GLU A 178 11.09 15.89 7.16
CA GLU A 178 11.09 17.36 7.13
C GLU A 178 10.60 17.91 5.78
N TYR A 179 11.00 17.30 4.67
CA TYR A 179 10.54 17.71 3.33
C TYR A 179 9.04 17.53 3.14
N LEU A 180 8.47 16.44 3.66
CA LEU A 180 7.02 16.21 3.64
C LEU A 180 6.28 17.24 4.49
N LEU A 181 6.74 17.50 5.73
CA LEU A 181 6.13 18.49 6.62
C LEU A 181 6.17 19.91 6.04
N ARG A 182 7.30 20.33 5.46
CA ARG A 182 7.47 21.67 4.86
C ARG A 182 6.57 21.92 3.63
N ARG A 183 5.91 20.90 3.11
CA ARG A 183 4.99 20.99 1.95
C ARG A 183 3.53 20.71 2.31
N GLU A 184 3.18 20.68 3.60
CA GLU A 184 1.78 20.74 4.03
C GLU A 184 1.15 22.04 3.49
N VAL A 185 -0.02 21.93 2.86
CA VAL A 185 -0.71 23.10 2.31
C VAL A 185 -1.51 23.85 3.38
N SER A 186 -1.91 25.09 3.09
CA SER A 186 -2.79 25.83 3.99
C SER A 186 -4.08 25.06 4.27
N GLN A 187 -4.53 25.06 5.53
CA GLN A 187 -5.67 24.26 6.03
C GLN A 187 -5.42 22.74 6.15
N GLY A 188 -4.19 22.29 5.94
CA GLY A 188 -3.76 20.91 6.19
C GLY A 188 -3.91 19.97 5.00
N GLY A 189 -3.22 18.84 5.08
CA GLY A 189 -3.06 17.91 3.98
C GLY A 189 -1.98 18.34 2.97
N TRP A 190 -1.93 17.65 1.83
CA TRP A 190 -0.86 17.81 0.84
C TRP A 190 -1.40 17.76 -0.58
N SER A 191 -0.63 18.30 -1.52
CA SER A 191 -0.94 18.28 -2.94
C SER A 191 0.28 17.92 -3.78
N LEU A 192 0.03 17.41 -4.98
CA LEU A 192 1.09 17.17 -5.96
C LEU A 192 1.52 18.46 -6.66
N ILE A 193 0.54 19.33 -6.98
CA ILE A 193 0.71 20.59 -7.72
C ILE A 193 -0.23 21.65 -7.12
N GLY A 194 0.32 22.81 -6.78
CA GLY A 194 -0.43 23.93 -6.20
C GLY A 194 -0.82 23.73 -4.74
N ASP A 195 -1.60 24.68 -4.21
CA ASP A 195 -1.78 24.87 -2.77
C ASP A 195 -3.11 24.30 -2.22
N THR A 196 -3.78 23.45 -2.99
CA THR A 196 -5.05 22.81 -2.59
C THR A 196 -4.84 21.32 -2.34
N ALA A 197 -5.14 20.87 -1.12
CA ALA A 197 -4.97 19.48 -0.72
C ALA A 197 -5.78 18.53 -1.62
N ASP A 198 -5.11 17.46 -2.06
CA ASP A 198 -5.67 16.35 -2.83
C ASP A 198 -5.86 15.12 -1.93
N ALA A 199 -6.88 14.30 -2.21
CA ALA A 199 -7.23 13.16 -1.37
C ALA A 199 -6.17 12.06 -1.42
N ASP A 200 -5.64 11.75 -2.61
CA ASP A 200 -4.67 10.68 -2.83
C ASP A 200 -3.35 11.06 -2.18
N ILE A 201 -2.85 12.27 -2.49
CA ILE A 201 -1.56 12.76 -2.00
C ILE A 201 -1.59 12.98 -0.49
N THR A 202 -2.69 13.50 0.05
CA THR A 202 -2.85 13.63 1.51
C THR A 202 -2.81 12.27 2.19
N ALA A 203 -3.57 11.29 1.68
CA ALA A 203 -3.61 9.95 2.24
C ALA A 203 -2.26 9.22 2.12
N MET A 204 -1.60 9.26 0.97
CA MET A 204 -0.27 8.67 0.76
C MET A 204 0.79 9.31 1.67
N THR A 205 0.72 10.63 1.90
CA THR A 205 1.64 11.31 2.84
C THR A 205 1.40 10.88 4.28
N ILE A 206 0.13 10.73 4.69
CA ILE A 206 -0.22 10.13 6.00
C ILE A 206 0.34 8.71 6.12
N GLN A 207 0.24 7.86 5.09
CA GLN A 207 0.79 6.50 5.12
C GLN A 207 2.31 6.50 5.34
N ALA A 208 3.04 7.40 4.68
CA ALA A 208 4.49 7.54 4.84
C ALA A 208 4.89 8.07 6.23
N LEU A 209 4.08 8.97 6.80
CA LEU A 209 4.32 9.60 8.10
C LEU A 209 3.73 8.83 9.30
N ALA A 210 2.92 7.79 9.07
CA ALA A 210 2.28 6.99 10.12
C ALA A 210 3.23 6.43 11.20
N PRO A 211 4.48 5.97 10.90
CA PRO A 211 5.44 5.51 11.90
C PRO A 211 5.89 6.58 12.92
N TYR A 212 5.59 7.85 12.67
CA TYR A 212 5.94 9.00 13.53
C TYR A 212 4.73 9.58 14.26
N TYR A 213 3.53 9.09 13.97
CA TYR A 213 2.30 9.57 14.60
C TYR A 213 2.30 9.21 16.09
N HIS A 214 2.12 10.21 16.95
CA HIS A 214 2.29 10.12 18.41
C HIS A 214 3.68 9.62 18.89
N ARG A 215 4.73 9.71 18.05
CA ARG A 215 6.11 9.39 18.43
C ARG A 215 6.77 10.60 19.11
N GLU A 216 7.42 10.38 20.25
CA GLU A 216 8.20 11.40 20.97
C GLU A 216 9.28 12.02 20.06
N GLY A 217 9.37 13.34 20.04
CA GLY A 217 10.25 14.11 19.15
C GLY A 217 9.71 14.35 17.74
N TYR A 218 8.51 13.85 17.42
CA TYR A 218 7.81 14.02 16.15
C TYR A 218 6.42 14.68 16.32
N GLU A 219 6.29 15.56 17.31
CA GLU A 219 5.04 16.27 17.62
C GLU A 219 4.52 17.08 16.42
N ALA A 220 5.44 17.63 15.60
CA ALA A 220 5.09 18.32 14.36
C ALA A 220 4.42 17.39 13.32
N VAL A 221 4.84 16.12 13.24
CA VAL A 221 4.19 15.12 12.39
C VAL A 221 2.79 14.80 12.89
N THR A 222 2.64 14.62 14.21
CA THR A 222 1.33 14.40 14.83
C THR A 222 0.37 15.54 14.49
N ALA A 223 0.79 16.79 14.71
CA ALA A 223 -0.04 17.96 14.44
C ALA A 223 -0.42 18.13 12.95
N ALA A 224 0.48 17.76 12.02
CA ALA A 224 0.20 17.78 10.58
C ALA A 224 -0.80 16.66 10.18
N ILE A 225 -0.63 15.44 10.71
CA ILE A 225 -1.57 14.33 10.48
C ILE A 225 -2.96 14.67 11.06
N ASP A 226 -3.04 15.27 12.24
CA ASP A 226 -4.33 15.68 12.84
C ASP A 226 -5.09 16.66 11.92
N ARG A 227 -4.41 17.69 11.39
CA ARG A 227 -4.98 18.63 10.41
C ARG A 227 -5.37 17.92 9.12
N ALA A 228 -4.53 17.03 8.62
CA ALA A 228 -4.81 16.26 7.40
C ALA A 228 -6.02 15.31 7.55
N LEU A 229 -6.24 14.72 8.73
CA LEU A 229 -7.42 13.91 9.03
C LEU A 229 -8.71 14.74 9.06
N VAL A 230 -8.68 15.95 9.63
CA VAL A 230 -9.79 16.91 9.53
C VAL A 230 -10.05 17.25 8.06
N ARG A 231 -8.99 17.59 7.31
CA ARG A 231 -9.10 17.92 5.88
C ARG A 231 -9.70 16.79 5.06
N LEU A 232 -9.31 15.53 5.29
CA LEU A 232 -9.92 14.38 4.61
C LEU A 232 -11.40 14.21 4.98
N SER A 233 -11.79 14.42 6.25
CA SER A 233 -13.19 14.37 6.67
C SER A 233 -14.07 15.45 5.99
N ASP A 234 -13.51 16.63 5.75
CA ASP A 234 -14.15 17.71 4.98
C ASP A 234 -14.23 17.39 3.48
N MET A 235 -13.23 16.70 2.93
CA MET A 235 -13.20 16.28 1.52
C MET A 235 -14.10 15.08 1.22
N GLN A 236 -14.53 14.33 2.23
CA GLN A 236 -15.38 13.15 2.06
C GLN A 236 -16.74 13.51 1.45
N ARG A 237 -17.06 12.85 0.33
CA ARG A 237 -18.27 13.07 -0.46
C ARG A 237 -19.54 12.62 0.29
N PRO A 238 -20.74 13.09 -0.10
CA PRO A 238 -22.01 12.63 0.47
C PRO A 238 -22.25 11.10 0.38
N THR A 239 -21.57 10.41 -0.53
CA THR A 239 -21.63 8.94 -0.65
C THR A 239 -20.76 8.21 0.38
N GLY A 240 -19.84 8.91 1.06
CA GLY A 240 -18.78 8.33 1.88
C GLY A 240 -17.43 8.22 1.15
N GLY A 241 -17.40 8.48 -0.16
CA GLY A 241 -16.22 8.37 -1.03
C GLY A 241 -15.34 9.61 -1.10
N PHE A 242 -14.36 9.55 -2.00
CA PHE A 242 -13.36 10.58 -2.26
C PHE A 242 -13.20 10.84 -3.76
N ALA A 243 -12.60 11.97 -4.09
CA ALA A 243 -12.36 12.40 -5.46
C ALA A 243 -10.96 13.00 -5.62
N SER A 244 -10.38 12.74 -6.78
CA SER A 244 -9.08 13.26 -7.23
C SER A 244 -9.27 13.81 -8.65
N MET A 245 -8.61 14.92 -8.97
CA MET A 245 -8.79 15.68 -10.22
C MET A 245 -10.27 15.96 -10.61
N GLY A 246 -11.15 16.07 -9.61
CA GLY A 246 -12.58 16.34 -9.78
C GLY A 246 -13.51 15.14 -9.99
N ALA A 247 -12.98 13.91 -10.10
CA ALA A 247 -13.79 12.70 -10.29
C ALA A 247 -13.78 11.77 -9.06
N ASP A 248 -14.97 11.29 -8.70
CA ASP A 248 -15.16 10.30 -7.63
C ASP A 248 -14.71 8.91 -8.13
N ASN A 249 -13.66 8.37 -7.52
CA ASN A 249 -12.99 7.15 -8.01
C ASN A 249 -12.63 6.16 -6.87
N SER A 250 -12.33 4.92 -7.25
CA SER A 250 -12.01 3.80 -6.34
C SER A 250 -10.68 4.01 -5.61
N GLU A 251 -9.68 4.52 -6.32
CA GLU A 251 -8.29 4.68 -5.89
C GLU A 251 -8.18 5.70 -4.75
N SER A 252 -8.85 6.84 -4.83
CA SER A 252 -8.91 7.83 -3.73
C SER A 252 -9.53 7.23 -2.47
N CYS A 253 -10.58 6.41 -2.61
CA CYS A 253 -11.19 5.71 -1.48
C CYS A 253 -10.25 4.65 -0.89
N ALA A 254 -9.50 3.94 -1.74
CA ALA A 254 -8.50 2.96 -1.34
C ALA A 254 -7.32 3.60 -0.59
N GLN A 255 -6.78 4.73 -1.09
CA GLN A 255 -5.69 5.45 -0.43
C GLN A 255 -6.09 5.96 0.95
N VAL A 256 -7.27 6.57 1.09
CA VAL A 256 -7.77 7.02 2.40
C VAL A 256 -7.99 5.83 3.34
N LEU A 257 -8.55 4.72 2.85
CA LEU A 257 -8.71 3.50 3.66
C LEU A 257 -7.36 2.97 4.19
N VAL A 258 -6.32 2.91 3.35
CA VAL A 258 -4.97 2.50 3.77
C VAL A 258 -4.36 3.48 4.77
N ALA A 259 -4.53 4.79 4.58
CA ALA A 259 -4.03 5.82 5.49
C ALA A 259 -4.65 5.69 6.90
N LEU A 260 -5.98 5.53 6.97
CA LEU A 260 -6.67 5.33 8.25
C LEU A 260 -6.22 4.02 8.93
N CYS A 261 -6.09 2.93 8.17
CA CYS A 261 -5.58 1.67 8.70
C CYS A 261 -4.13 1.76 9.19
N ALA A 262 -3.27 2.54 8.54
CA ALA A 262 -1.88 2.75 8.95
C ALA A 262 -1.77 3.52 10.28
N LEU A 263 -2.74 4.37 10.60
CA LEU A 263 -2.86 5.07 11.90
C LEU A 263 -3.61 4.27 12.98
N GLY A 264 -4.03 3.03 12.69
CA GLY A 264 -4.85 2.24 13.62
C GLY A 264 -6.32 2.68 13.72
N ILE A 265 -6.79 3.54 12.81
CA ILE A 265 -8.14 4.11 12.81
C ILE A 265 -9.08 3.19 12.02
N ASP A 266 -10.14 2.70 12.69
CA ASP A 266 -11.22 1.97 12.02
C ASP A 266 -12.24 2.96 11.41
N PRO A 267 -12.34 3.09 10.07
CA PRO A 267 -13.22 4.05 9.41
C PRO A 267 -14.71 3.76 9.57
N GLN A 268 -15.09 2.56 10.03
CA GLN A 268 -16.49 2.24 10.36
C GLN A 268 -16.86 2.68 11.79
N LYS A 269 -15.86 2.91 12.66
CA LYS A 269 -16.07 3.36 14.05
C LYS A 269 -15.73 4.84 14.27
N ASP A 270 -14.83 5.40 13.47
CA ASP A 270 -14.44 6.81 13.56
C ASP A 270 -15.54 7.73 13.00
N SER A 271 -16.08 8.61 13.84
CA SER A 271 -17.19 9.50 13.49
C SER A 271 -16.85 10.52 12.39
N ARG A 272 -15.56 10.78 12.13
CA ARG A 272 -15.09 11.64 11.03
C ARG A 272 -15.31 11.00 9.65
N PHE A 273 -15.45 9.67 9.58
CA PHE A 273 -15.44 8.91 8.33
C PHE A 273 -16.64 7.96 8.15
N SER A 274 -17.33 7.61 9.24
CA SER A 274 -18.54 6.76 9.24
C SER A 274 -19.85 7.54 9.02
N GLY A 275 -19.85 8.86 9.24
CA GLY A 275 -21.07 9.69 9.23
C GLY A 275 -21.64 10.08 7.86
N ARG A 276 -20.96 9.76 6.75
CA ARG A 276 -21.39 10.14 5.38
C ARG A 276 -21.67 8.90 4.53
N GLY A 277 -22.87 8.84 3.93
CA GLY A 277 -23.28 7.79 2.99
C GLY A 277 -23.08 6.38 3.54
N SER A 278 -22.32 5.54 2.84
CA SER A 278 -21.92 4.20 3.28
C SER A 278 -20.53 4.14 3.94
N GLY A 279 -19.92 5.31 4.21
CA GLY A 279 -18.55 5.46 4.69
C GLY A 279 -17.51 5.03 3.66
N VAL A 280 -16.23 5.16 4.00
CA VAL A 280 -15.10 4.90 3.08
C VAL A 280 -15.12 3.46 2.54
N VAL A 281 -15.36 2.48 3.43
CA VAL A 281 -15.40 1.05 3.09
C VAL A 281 -16.59 0.72 2.17
N GLY A 282 -17.76 1.30 2.45
CA GLY A 282 -18.98 1.07 1.69
C GLY A 282 -19.01 1.79 0.34
N ASP A 283 -18.38 2.96 0.20
CA ASP A 283 -18.25 3.62 -1.10
C ASP A 283 -17.21 2.87 -1.97
N LEU A 284 -16.07 2.45 -1.40
CA LEU A 284 -15.09 1.60 -2.10
C LEU A 284 -15.72 0.29 -2.59
N LEU A 285 -16.54 -0.38 -1.76
CA LEU A 285 -17.30 -1.56 -2.16
C LEU A 285 -18.21 -1.32 -3.38
N SER A 286 -18.72 -0.10 -3.57
CA SER A 286 -19.58 0.23 -4.71
C SER A 286 -18.86 0.28 -6.07
N TYR A 287 -17.53 0.26 -6.07
CA TYR A 287 -16.71 0.13 -7.28
C TYR A 287 -16.43 -1.33 -7.66
N TYR A 288 -16.75 -2.31 -6.81
CA TYR A 288 -16.57 -3.73 -7.17
C TYR A 288 -17.49 -4.14 -8.32
N LYS A 289 -16.93 -4.85 -9.30
CA LYS A 289 -17.65 -5.41 -10.44
C LYS A 289 -17.27 -6.88 -10.66
N PRO A 290 -18.25 -7.81 -10.70
CA PRO A 290 -18.02 -9.18 -11.14
C PRO A 290 -17.30 -9.25 -12.49
N GLN A 291 -16.38 -10.20 -12.64
CA GLN A 291 -15.79 -10.49 -13.95
C GLN A 291 -16.89 -11.08 -14.84
N LYS A 292 -16.97 -10.66 -16.11
CA LYS A 292 -17.81 -11.33 -17.10
C LYS A 292 -17.07 -12.52 -17.70
N GLY A 293 -17.76 -13.64 -17.83
CA GLY A 293 -17.26 -14.78 -18.60
C GLY A 293 -17.35 -14.57 -20.10
N ALA A 294 -16.70 -15.46 -20.85
CA ALA A 294 -16.89 -15.59 -22.31
C ALA A 294 -18.36 -15.88 -22.71
N ASP A 295 -19.17 -16.40 -21.78
CA ASP A 295 -20.62 -16.59 -21.94
C ASP A 295 -21.45 -15.32 -21.62
N GLY A 296 -20.79 -14.17 -21.41
CA GLY A 296 -21.40 -12.87 -21.15
C GLY A 296 -22.00 -12.71 -19.74
N LYS A 297 -21.92 -13.73 -18.89
CA LYS A 297 -22.50 -13.74 -17.54
C LYS A 297 -21.49 -13.33 -16.48
N ASP A 298 -21.98 -12.63 -15.46
CA ASP A 298 -21.22 -12.29 -14.28
C ASP A 298 -20.79 -13.54 -13.50
N ARG A 299 -19.52 -13.60 -13.12
CA ARG A 299 -18.95 -14.63 -12.27
C ARG A 299 -19.32 -14.38 -10.80
N THR A 300 -19.68 -15.43 -10.06
CA THR A 300 -20.04 -15.34 -8.64
C THR A 300 -18.85 -15.51 -7.69
N ASP A 301 -17.69 -15.91 -8.22
CA ASP A 301 -16.49 -16.29 -7.49
C ASP A 301 -15.29 -15.35 -7.73
N ARG A 302 -15.37 -14.43 -8.71
CA ARG A 302 -14.27 -13.53 -9.09
C ARG A 302 -14.78 -12.20 -9.69
N GLY A 303 -14.03 -11.13 -9.45
CA GLY A 303 -14.28 -9.78 -9.99
C GLY A 303 -13.22 -8.79 -9.56
N GLY A 304 -13.18 -7.64 -10.22
CA GLY A 304 -12.25 -6.55 -9.94
C GLY A 304 -12.98 -5.29 -9.52
N PHE A 305 -12.29 -4.15 -9.60
CA PHE A 305 -12.85 -2.83 -9.30
C PHE A 305 -12.85 -1.94 -10.54
N MET A 306 -13.83 -1.05 -10.60
CA MET A 306 -13.93 0.00 -11.61
C MET A 306 -13.18 1.23 -11.12
N HIS A 307 -12.49 1.95 -12.02
CA HIS A 307 -11.91 3.25 -11.69
C HIS A 307 -13.02 4.26 -11.32
N VAL A 308 -13.95 4.47 -12.26
CA VAL A 308 -15.14 5.33 -12.10
C VAL A 308 -16.42 4.52 -12.29
N ARG A 309 -17.45 4.81 -11.49
CA ARG A 309 -18.77 4.16 -11.56
C ARG A 309 -19.48 4.42 -12.91
N PRO A 310 -20.38 3.53 -13.38
CA PRO A 310 -21.10 3.72 -14.64
C PRO A 310 -21.79 5.09 -14.72
N GLY A 311 -21.49 5.86 -15.77
CA GLY A 311 -22.04 7.20 -15.98
C GLY A 311 -21.40 8.33 -15.14
N GLY A 312 -20.36 8.03 -14.37
CA GLY A 312 -19.56 9.04 -13.68
C GLY A 312 -18.67 9.86 -14.62
N GLN A 313 -18.18 11.01 -14.14
CA GLN A 313 -17.17 11.80 -14.83
C GLN A 313 -15.83 11.08 -14.80
N ASN A 314 -15.21 10.83 -15.94
CA ASN A 314 -13.90 10.18 -16.01
C ASN A 314 -12.75 11.19 -15.95
N ASN A 315 -11.68 10.85 -15.23
CA ASN A 315 -10.43 11.62 -15.13
C ASN A 315 -9.18 10.83 -15.57
N GLY A 316 -9.33 9.55 -15.91
CA GLY A 316 -8.24 8.67 -16.35
C GLY A 316 -8.71 7.22 -16.53
N GLY A 317 -7.78 6.28 -16.53
CA GLY A 317 -8.06 4.82 -16.44
C GLY A 317 -9.02 4.26 -17.49
N ALA A 318 -9.61 3.12 -17.16
CA ALA A 318 -10.60 2.44 -17.98
C ALA A 318 -11.91 3.25 -18.15
N ALA A 319 -12.74 2.83 -19.11
CA ALA A 319 -14.05 3.44 -19.33
C ALA A 319 -14.96 3.32 -18.07
N PRO A 320 -15.73 4.35 -17.70
CA PRO A 320 -16.62 4.32 -16.53
C PRO A 320 -17.57 3.12 -16.55
N GLY A 321 -17.53 2.31 -15.50
CA GLY A 321 -18.28 1.06 -15.39
C GLY A 321 -17.55 -0.21 -15.82
N GLU A 322 -16.33 -0.11 -16.36
CA GLU A 322 -15.49 -1.29 -16.65
C GLU A 322 -14.45 -1.56 -15.57
N ILE A 323 -13.99 -2.82 -15.50
CA ILE A 323 -12.96 -3.21 -14.52
C ILE A 323 -11.64 -2.59 -14.98
N ASP A 324 -10.94 -1.95 -14.05
CA ASP A 324 -9.64 -1.34 -14.23
C ASP A 324 -8.59 -2.11 -13.40
N GLY A 325 -7.40 -2.34 -13.98
CA GLY A 325 -6.33 -3.07 -13.31
C GLY A 325 -5.80 -2.35 -12.07
N MET A 326 -5.54 -1.05 -12.20
CA MET A 326 -5.03 -0.19 -11.13
C MET A 326 -6.08 -0.01 -10.02
N ALA A 327 -7.35 0.22 -10.36
CA ALA A 327 -8.43 0.26 -9.38
C ALA A 327 -8.52 -1.07 -8.60
N THR A 328 -8.34 -2.20 -9.30
CA THR A 328 -8.36 -3.55 -8.72
C THR A 328 -7.18 -3.78 -7.76
N GLU A 329 -5.96 -3.40 -8.16
CA GLU A 329 -4.76 -3.45 -7.32
C GLU A 329 -4.96 -2.67 -6.02
N GLN A 330 -5.35 -1.39 -6.14
CA GLN A 330 -5.45 -0.48 -5.00
C GLN A 330 -6.57 -0.88 -4.05
N ALA A 331 -7.76 -1.18 -4.57
CA ALA A 331 -8.86 -1.67 -3.74
C ALA A 331 -8.49 -3.00 -3.05
N PHE A 332 -7.80 -3.93 -3.73
CA PHE A 332 -7.42 -5.20 -3.13
C PHE A 332 -6.42 -5.03 -1.98
N TYR A 333 -5.37 -4.22 -2.14
CA TYR A 333 -4.45 -3.96 -1.03
C TYR A 333 -5.09 -3.10 0.07
N ALA A 334 -6.07 -2.25 -0.24
CA ALA A 334 -6.80 -1.47 0.76
C ALA A 334 -7.73 -2.33 1.63
N PHE A 335 -8.48 -3.26 1.04
CA PHE A 335 -9.22 -4.27 1.81
C PHE A 335 -8.28 -5.21 2.56
N THR A 336 -7.08 -5.47 2.04
CA THR A 336 -6.03 -6.19 2.78
C THR A 336 -5.55 -5.40 3.99
N ALA A 337 -5.31 -4.09 3.87
CA ALA A 337 -4.95 -3.21 4.98
C ALA A 337 -6.04 -3.17 6.06
N TYR A 338 -7.30 -3.01 5.64
CA TYR A 338 -8.45 -3.03 6.55
C TYR A 338 -8.60 -4.38 7.25
N ARG A 339 -8.41 -5.49 6.55
CA ARG A 339 -8.37 -6.82 7.19
C ARG A 339 -7.23 -6.93 8.22
N ARG A 340 -6.03 -6.42 7.90
CA ARG A 340 -4.90 -6.45 8.83
C ARG A 340 -5.17 -5.64 10.09
N LEU A 341 -5.80 -4.46 9.97
CA LEU A 341 -6.29 -3.67 11.10
C LEU A 341 -7.26 -4.47 11.98
N LEU A 342 -8.30 -5.06 11.38
CA LEU A 342 -9.31 -5.86 12.11
C LEU A 342 -8.72 -7.13 12.76
N ASP A 343 -7.72 -7.74 12.13
CA ASP A 343 -6.98 -8.91 12.65
C ASP A 343 -5.90 -8.52 13.69
N GLY A 344 -5.67 -7.23 13.98
CA GLY A 344 -4.64 -6.75 14.92
C GLY A 344 -3.20 -6.98 14.45
N LYS A 345 -2.97 -6.97 13.13
CA LYS A 345 -1.66 -7.16 12.49
C LYS A 345 -1.00 -5.81 12.17
N SER A 346 0.31 -5.83 11.89
CA SER A 346 1.03 -4.65 11.38
C SER A 346 0.38 -4.06 10.13
N ALA A 347 0.60 -2.76 9.89
CA ALA A 347 0.02 -2.03 8.76
C ALA A 347 0.44 -2.62 7.40
N LEU A 348 -0.17 -2.13 6.30
CA LEU A 348 0.08 -2.67 4.96
C LEU A 348 1.57 -2.65 4.60
N TYR A 349 2.21 -1.48 4.76
CA TYR A 349 3.62 -1.26 4.42
C TYR A 349 4.59 -1.51 5.59
N ASP A 350 4.12 -1.59 6.84
CA ASP A 350 4.92 -2.02 7.99
C ASP A 350 5.11 -3.54 7.93
N MET A 351 6.23 -3.96 7.37
CA MET A 351 6.63 -5.36 7.19
C MET A 351 7.68 -5.78 8.23
N SER A 352 7.70 -5.13 9.39
CA SER A 352 8.48 -5.55 10.56
C SER A 352 8.10 -6.96 11.08
N ASP A 353 6.93 -7.47 10.70
CA ASP A 353 6.48 -8.85 10.95
C ASP A 353 7.18 -9.90 10.07
N LEU A 354 8.03 -9.49 9.12
CA LEU A 354 8.76 -10.38 8.20
C LEU A 354 10.26 -10.46 8.49
N SER A 355 10.76 -11.69 8.63
CA SER A 355 12.19 -11.99 8.59
C SER A 355 12.67 -12.06 7.14
N LEU A 356 13.37 -11.01 6.69
CA LEU A 356 13.89 -10.92 5.33
C LEU A 356 14.93 -12.00 5.05
N LYS A 357 14.88 -12.57 3.84
CA LYS A 357 15.87 -13.50 3.31
C LYS A 357 16.57 -12.86 2.13
N LYS A 358 17.88 -13.07 2.00
CA LYS A 358 18.54 -12.89 0.70
C LYS A 358 17.80 -13.72 -0.34
N GLY A 359 17.50 -13.12 -1.49
CA GLY A 359 16.83 -13.83 -2.58
C GLY A 359 17.72 -14.87 -3.24
N GLU A 360 17.10 -15.82 -3.95
CA GLU A 360 17.86 -16.78 -4.76
C GLU A 360 18.61 -16.04 -5.88
N THR A 361 19.79 -16.55 -6.25
CA THR A 361 20.52 -16.03 -7.41
C THR A 361 19.81 -16.49 -8.69
N VAL A 362 19.40 -15.55 -9.52
CA VAL A 362 18.72 -15.81 -10.80
C VAL A 362 19.66 -15.50 -11.96
N VAL A 363 19.80 -16.43 -12.91
CA VAL A 363 20.53 -16.21 -14.16
C VAL A 363 19.53 -15.78 -15.23
N PRO A 364 19.60 -14.56 -15.80
CA PRO A 364 18.68 -14.14 -16.86
C PRO A 364 18.83 -15.01 -18.10
N GLY A 365 17.70 -15.42 -18.69
CA GLY A 365 17.66 -16.20 -19.93
C GLY A 365 17.87 -17.71 -19.79
N GLU A 366 17.92 -18.26 -18.57
CA GLU A 366 17.75 -19.71 -18.35
C GLU A 366 16.25 -20.04 -18.13
N ASP A 367 15.64 -20.66 -19.14
CA ASP A 367 14.33 -21.32 -19.01
C ASP A 367 14.43 -22.42 -17.93
N ASP A 368 13.36 -22.63 -17.16
CA ASP A 368 13.38 -23.65 -16.11
C ASP A 368 13.58 -25.05 -16.71
N PRO A 369 14.48 -25.88 -16.15
CA PRO A 369 14.53 -27.29 -16.53
C PRO A 369 13.19 -27.95 -16.18
N PRO A 370 12.62 -28.78 -17.07
CA PRO A 370 11.28 -29.33 -16.88
C PRO A 370 11.28 -30.34 -15.72
N GLY A 371 10.90 -29.88 -14.51
CA GLY A 371 11.01 -30.73 -13.32
C GLY A 371 10.69 -30.10 -11.96
N SER A 372 9.74 -29.17 -11.86
CA SER A 372 9.18 -28.70 -10.58
C SER A 372 7.68 -28.97 -10.49
N GLU A 373 7.29 -30.25 -10.62
CA GLU A 373 5.94 -30.66 -10.22
C GLU A 373 5.79 -30.53 -8.70
N GLY A 374 4.77 -29.78 -8.27
CA GLY A 374 4.56 -29.49 -6.87
C GLY A 374 4.31 -30.74 -6.02
N ASN A 375 4.99 -30.82 -4.87
CA ASN A 375 4.74 -31.85 -3.87
C ASN A 375 3.34 -31.72 -3.26
N SER A 376 2.33 -32.30 -3.92
CA SER A 376 0.98 -32.38 -3.37
C SER A 376 0.95 -33.35 -2.18
N GLY A 377 0.95 -32.81 -0.98
CA GLY A 377 0.80 -33.58 0.26
C GLY A 377 -0.58 -34.22 0.33
N LYS A 378 -0.72 -35.45 -0.17
CA LYS A 378 -1.92 -36.26 0.02
C LYS A 378 -2.06 -36.66 1.48
N THR A 379 -3.06 -36.08 2.15
CA THR A 379 -3.58 -36.57 3.42
C THR A 379 -4.50 -37.76 3.13
N GLU A 380 -4.14 -38.97 3.58
CA GLU A 380 -5.05 -40.13 3.56
C GLU A 380 -5.30 -40.67 4.98
N GLY A 381 -6.56 -41.04 5.22
CA GLY A 381 -7.12 -41.26 6.56
C GLY A 381 -6.91 -42.67 7.12
N ASN A 382 -7.12 -42.78 8.43
CA ASN A 382 -7.04 -44.02 9.20
C ASN A 382 -8.16 -45.02 8.81
N GLY A 383 -7.83 -46.28 8.52
CA GLY A 383 -8.73 -47.21 7.81
C GLY A 383 -8.47 -48.73 7.93
N GLN A 384 -8.04 -49.22 9.10
CA GLN A 384 -8.38 -50.55 9.66
C GLN A 384 -8.32 -51.86 8.79
N LYS A 385 -7.18 -52.59 8.91
CA LYS A 385 -7.00 -54.06 9.14
C LYS A 385 -7.63 -55.18 8.25
N LYS A 386 -6.87 -56.30 8.18
CA LYS A 386 -7.16 -57.69 7.72
C LYS A 386 -6.97 -57.96 6.22
N ASP A 387 -6.49 -59.12 5.77
CA ASP A 387 -5.89 -60.30 6.43
C ASP A 387 -4.96 -61.07 5.44
N ASP A 388 -4.21 -62.04 5.96
CA ASP A 388 -3.72 -63.28 5.31
C ASP A 388 -2.72 -63.31 4.12
N SER A 389 -1.44 -63.41 4.51
CA SER A 389 -0.66 -64.68 4.44
C SER A 389 0.33 -64.99 3.29
N LYS A 390 1.45 -65.63 3.72
CA LYS A 390 2.28 -66.65 3.03
C LYS A 390 3.29 -66.18 1.96
N LYS A 391 4.48 -66.78 1.75
CA LYS A 391 5.51 -67.46 2.59
C LYS A 391 6.74 -67.75 1.68
N GLY A 392 7.97 -67.57 2.18
CA GLY A 392 9.23 -68.05 1.58
C GLY A 392 10.42 -67.19 2.04
N ASP A 393 11.31 -67.63 2.94
CA ASP A 393 12.42 -68.62 2.77
C ASP A 393 13.38 -68.23 1.61
N ASP A 394 14.71 -68.21 1.78
CA ASP A 394 15.59 -68.59 2.90
C ASP A 394 17.01 -67.95 2.69
N GLY A 395 17.94 -68.11 3.64
CA GLY A 395 19.38 -68.15 3.31
C GLY A 395 20.26 -67.01 3.84
N SER A 396 20.66 -67.09 5.12
CA SER A 396 21.75 -66.28 5.70
C SER A 396 23.03 -67.11 5.91
N THR A 397 24.20 -66.55 5.57
CA THR A 397 25.56 -66.99 6.01
C THR A 397 26.59 -65.93 5.54
N SER A 398 27.75 -65.67 6.17
CA SER A 398 28.23 -65.89 7.55
C SER A 398 29.62 -65.23 7.75
N LYS A 399 29.83 -64.51 8.87
CA LYS A 399 31.12 -64.22 9.59
C LYS A 399 32.24 -63.42 8.88
N GLY A 400 33.01 -62.64 9.67
CA GLY A 400 34.30 -62.08 9.21
C GLY A 400 34.99 -61.02 10.11
N ASN A 401 35.36 -61.38 11.34
CA ASN A 401 36.03 -60.56 12.38
C ASN A 401 37.10 -59.49 11.98
N GLN A 402 36.98 -58.32 12.62
CA GLN A 402 37.98 -57.64 13.49
C GLN A 402 39.51 -57.58 13.15
N SER A 403 39.99 -56.32 13.03
CA SER A 403 40.96 -55.67 13.96
C SER A 403 42.40 -55.28 13.51
N SER A 404 42.69 -54.00 13.79
CA SER A 404 43.97 -53.40 14.26
C SER A 404 45.13 -53.03 13.31
N LYS A 405 45.29 -51.69 13.14
CA LYS A 405 46.42 -50.85 13.64
C LYS A 405 47.85 -51.27 13.21
N THR A 406 48.59 -50.46 12.43
CA THR A 406 49.68 -49.51 12.86
C THR A 406 50.58 -49.17 11.63
N THR A 407 51.49 -48.18 11.53
CA THR A 407 51.89 -46.97 12.32
C THR A 407 52.72 -46.00 11.43
N LYS A 408 52.68 -44.67 11.73
CA LYS A 408 53.82 -43.69 11.59
C LYS A 408 54.33 -43.35 10.16
N LYS A 409 54.96 -42.21 9.85
CA LYS A 409 55.10 -40.84 10.44
C LYS A 409 55.66 -39.90 9.32
N PRO A 410 55.66 -38.55 9.47
CA PRO A 410 56.20 -37.62 8.47
C PRO A 410 57.57 -36.97 8.85
N SER A 411 58.21 -36.36 7.86
CA SER A 411 59.27 -35.32 7.93
C SER A 411 59.13 -34.46 6.66
N GLY A 412 59.09 -33.12 6.66
CA GLY A 412 60.11 -32.14 7.06
C GLY A 412 60.58 -31.39 5.77
N THR A 413 60.96 -30.10 5.74
CA THR A 413 61.31 -29.14 6.80
C THR A 413 61.45 -27.71 6.22
N LYS A 414 61.40 -26.67 7.09
CA LYS A 414 61.88 -25.26 6.92
C LYS A 414 60.94 -24.28 6.17
N LYS A 415 60.79 -23.01 6.59
CA LYS A 415 61.23 -22.33 7.84
C LYS A 415 60.32 -21.14 8.18
N LYS A 416 60.29 -20.78 9.47
CA LYS A 416 59.47 -19.74 10.10
C LYS A 416 60.35 -18.54 10.51
N ALA A 417 59.79 -17.33 10.55
CA ALA A 417 60.31 -16.25 11.38
C ALA A 417 59.16 -15.39 11.94
N THR A 418 59.01 -15.40 13.25
CA THR A 418 58.20 -14.47 14.05
C THR A 418 59.14 -13.82 15.05
N GLY A 419 59.03 -12.52 15.30
CA GLY A 419 59.87 -11.84 16.30
C GLY A 419 59.28 -10.52 16.77
N ALA A 420 58.86 -10.47 18.03
CA ALA A 420 58.74 -9.24 18.79
C ALA A 420 60.04 -9.02 19.61
N ILE A 421 60.35 -7.78 20.00
CA ILE A 421 60.80 -7.38 21.35
C ILE A 421 61.16 -5.88 21.42
N LYS A 422 60.48 -5.20 22.36
CA LYS A 422 60.78 -4.04 23.23
C LYS A 422 61.97 -3.07 23.00
N THR A 423 61.74 -1.90 23.61
CA THR A 423 62.64 -1.00 24.40
C THR A 423 63.30 0.25 23.77
N ALA A 424 62.64 1.39 24.03
CA ALA A 424 63.14 2.61 24.74
C ALA A 424 64.27 3.49 24.16
N GLY A 425 64.09 4.83 24.21
CA GLY A 425 65.25 5.75 24.30
C GLY A 425 65.15 7.25 23.91
N ALA A 426 64.33 8.07 24.58
CA ALA A 426 64.49 9.55 24.74
C ALA A 426 64.48 10.45 23.44
N LYS A 427 64.29 11.79 23.45
CA LYS A 427 64.32 12.88 24.46
C LYS A 427 63.25 13.98 24.19
N LYS A 428 62.83 14.68 25.28
CA LYS A 428 62.57 16.14 25.51
C LYS A 428 62.28 17.07 24.31
N SER A 429 61.47 18.14 24.37
CA SER A 429 60.86 18.99 25.46
C SER A 429 59.74 19.86 24.85
N SER A 430 58.89 20.67 25.51
CA SER A 430 58.71 21.22 26.89
C SER A 430 57.22 21.64 27.05
N GLY A 431 56.55 21.46 28.20
CA GLY A 431 56.39 22.48 29.26
C GLY A 431 55.14 23.36 29.04
N THR A 432 54.15 23.50 29.95
CA THR A 432 54.29 23.83 31.38
C THR A 432 53.08 23.35 32.24
N LYS A 433 53.26 23.27 33.57
CA LYS A 433 52.36 22.66 34.59
C LYS A 433 51.32 23.62 35.20
N ARG A 434 50.24 23.03 35.77
CA ARG A 434 49.79 23.07 37.20
C ARG A 434 48.52 22.21 37.32
N SER A 435 48.47 21.05 38.03
CA SER A 435 48.32 20.85 39.50
C SER A 435 47.15 21.65 40.12
N SER A 436 46.22 21.09 40.91
CA SER A 436 46.35 19.95 41.84
C SER A 436 45.01 19.42 42.41
N GLY A 437 44.93 18.11 42.68
CA GLY A 437 44.06 17.48 43.71
C GLY A 437 42.55 17.38 43.42
N GLY A 438 41.81 16.38 43.91
CA GLY A 438 42.25 15.15 44.59
C GLY A 438 41.21 14.50 45.50
N SER A 439 40.76 13.29 45.14
CA SER A 439 40.08 12.28 45.98
C SER A 439 38.65 12.55 46.48
N GLY A 440 37.84 11.49 46.61
CA GLY A 440 36.52 11.53 47.28
C GLY A 440 35.45 10.57 46.74
N GLN A 441 35.67 9.26 46.81
CA GLN A 441 34.58 8.27 46.63
C GLN A 441 33.67 8.26 47.86
N ASN A 442 32.34 8.09 47.69
CA ASN A 442 31.69 6.85 48.15
C ASN A 442 30.31 6.59 47.52
N GLN A 443 29.83 5.35 47.65
CA GLN A 443 28.64 4.79 46.99
C GLN A 443 27.43 4.60 47.96
N ASN A 444 26.35 4.01 47.42
CA ASN A 444 25.20 3.36 48.09
C ASN A 444 24.04 4.29 48.53
N THR A 445 22.74 3.92 48.43
CA THR A 445 22.08 2.68 47.95
C THR A 445 20.58 2.90 47.61
N GLU A 446 20.08 2.17 46.61
CA GLU A 446 18.78 1.48 46.46
C GLU A 446 17.41 2.02 47.00
N ASN A 447 16.43 1.94 46.08
CA ASN A 447 15.06 1.37 46.20
C ASN A 447 13.77 2.21 46.50
N SER A 448 12.87 2.09 45.50
CA SER A 448 11.44 1.67 45.54
C SER A 448 10.28 2.58 46.03
N ASP A 449 9.31 2.73 45.11
CA ASP A 449 7.86 2.47 45.26
C ASP A 449 6.82 3.50 45.80
N THR A 450 5.96 3.93 44.85
CA THR A 450 4.46 3.91 44.87
C THR A 450 3.58 4.98 45.56
N SER A 451 2.33 5.05 45.07
CA SER A 451 1.10 5.79 45.50
C SER A 451 1.08 7.30 45.25
N GLU A 452 0.18 7.88 44.43
CA GLU A 452 -1.32 7.98 44.46
C GLU A 452 -1.86 9.14 45.31
N ILE A 453 -3.13 9.56 45.05
CA ILE A 453 -3.88 10.76 45.51
C ILE A 453 -3.73 11.97 44.56
N SER A 454 -4.75 12.75 44.17
CA SER A 454 -6.18 12.61 43.79
C SER A 454 -6.81 14.03 43.81
N ASP A 455 -7.95 14.22 43.12
CA ASP A 455 -8.83 15.43 43.11
C ASP A 455 -8.27 16.72 42.47
N THR A 456 -8.86 17.36 41.45
CA THR A 456 -10.24 17.74 41.01
C THR A 456 -10.61 19.19 41.33
N SER A 457 -11.28 19.86 40.36
CA SER A 457 -11.77 21.27 40.35
C SER A 457 -10.69 22.37 40.53
N ASP A 458 -10.65 23.44 39.74
CA ASP A 458 -11.80 24.26 39.37
C ASP A 458 -11.60 25.04 38.05
N VAL A 459 -12.70 25.54 37.48
CA VAL A 459 -12.70 26.36 36.26
C VAL A 459 -13.17 27.78 36.61
N SER A 460 -12.39 28.80 36.26
CA SER A 460 -12.89 30.17 36.19
C SER A 460 -12.15 31.00 35.14
N GLU A 461 -12.94 31.80 34.41
CA GLU A 461 -12.50 32.69 33.34
C GLU A 461 -11.65 33.84 33.88
N LEU A 462 -10.72 34.34 33.06
CA LEU A 462 -10.42 35.78 33.01
C LEU A 462 -9.80 36.15 31.65
N SER A 463 -10.00 37.41 31.27
CA SER A 463 -9.82 37.96 29.92
C SER A 463 -8.43 38.58 29.67
N GLU A 464 -8.27 39.03 28.43
CA GLU A 464 -7.32 40.08 27.97
C GLU A 464 -5.86 39.71 27.72
N SER A 465 -5.59 39.51 26.42
CA SER A 465 -4.57 40.23 25.63
C SER A 465 -3.21 40.53 26.27
N SER A 466 -2.17 39.87 25.75
CA SER A 466 -0.83 40.45 25.66
C SER A 466 -0.13 40.02 24.38
N GLU A 467 0.62 40.95 23.81
CA GLU A 467 1.30 40.90 22.51
C GLU A 467 2.39 39.81 22.49
N ILE A 468 2.54 39.10 21.36
CA ILE A 468 3.70 38.24 21.10
C ILE A 468 4.71 39.05 20.26
N PRO A 469 5.99 39.17 20.67
CA PRO A 469 6.97 40.00 19.98
C PRO A 469 7.50 39.34 18.69
N GLU A 470 7.74 40.16 17.67
CA GLU A 470 8.50 39.76 16.49
C GLU A 470 9.97 39.47 16.85
N SER A 471 10.46 38.30 16.44
CA SER A 471 11.87 37.92 16.44
C SER A 471 12.05 36.69 15.55
N SER A 472 12.94 36.57 14.57
CA SER A 472 13.84 37.47 13.86
C SER A 472 14.64 36.57 12.91
N GLY A 473 14.58 36.81 11.59
CA GLY A 473 15.57 36.33 10.62
C GLY A 473 15.88 34.83 10.54
N ILE A 474 15.20 34.11 9.64
CA ILE A 474 15.74 32.91 9.00
C ILE A 474 16.10 33.31 7.55
N PRO A 475 17.30 33.00 7.05
CA PRO A 475 17.76 33.53 5.77
C PRO A 475 17.01 32.91 4.57
N GLU A 476 16.72 33.74 3.57
CA GLU A 476 16.33 33.25 2.24
C GLU A 476 17.45 32.38 1.67
N SER A 477 17.15 31.11 1.42
CA SER A 477 18.05 30.17 0.75
C SER A 477 17.53 29.90 -0.66
N SER A 478 17.97 30.72 -1.60
CA SER A 478 17.84 30.49 -3.03
C SER A 478 18.44 29.13 -3.42
N GLY A 479 17.65 28.22 -3.99
CA GLY A 479 18.19 26.93 -4.46
C GLY A 479 17.22 25.77 -4.66
N ILE A 480 15.93 25.90 -4.30
CA ILE A 480 14.95 24.84 -4.58
C ILE A 480 14.55 24.92 -6.07
N PRO A 481 14.68 23.83 -6.87
CA PRO A 481 14.15 23.82 -8.23
C PRO A 481 12.63 23.96 -8.21
N GLU A 482 12.13 25.00 -8.88
CA GLU A 482 10.71 25.13 -9.21
C GLU A 482 10.30 23.93 -10.08
N ALA A 483 9.13 23.37 -9.84
CA ALA A 483 8.70 22.14 -10.50
C ALA A 483 8.49 22.40 -12.00
N ALA A 484 9.35 21.81 -12.84
CA ALA A 484 9.25 21.94 -14.29
C ALA A 484 7.91 21.36 -14.80
N ASP A 485 7.33 22.05 -15.79
CA ASP A 485 5.97 21.81 -16.28
C ASP A 485 5.69 20.32 -16.57
N ALA A 486 4.70 19.78 -15.85
CA ALA A 486 4.37 18.36 -15.82
C ALA A 486 3.38 17.97 -16.94
N ASP A 487 3.77 18.18 -18.20
CA ASP A 487 3.01 17.66 -19.34
C ASP A 487 2.94 16.13 -19.31
N GLY A 488 1.72 15.58 -19.18
CA GLY A 488 1.46 14.14 -19.37
C GLY A 488 1.63 13.24 -18.14
N TRP A 489 1.25 13.70 -16.94
CA TRP A 489 1.17 12.83 -15.76
C TRP A 489 -0.09 11.96 -15.75
N SER A 490 0.09 10.65 -15.88
CA SER A 490 -0.83 9.64 -15.33
C SER A 490 -0.22 9.02 -14.06
N PHE A 491 -1.04 8.40 -13.22
CA PHE A 491 -0.65 7.75 -11.95
C PHE A 491 0.27 6.50 -12.13
N ALA A 492 0.85 6.30 -13.32
CA ALA A 492 1.27 5.02 -13.85
C ALA A 492 2.10 4.10 -12.90
N GLY A 493 1.49 2.99 -12.49
CA GLY A 493 1.90 1.70 -13.06
C GLY A 493 1.40 1.62 -14.51
N GLU A 494 2.13 0.95 -15.40
CA GLU A 494 1.83 0.98 -16.83
C GLU A 494 0.49 0.29 -17.17
N GLU A 495 -0.08 0.65 -18.32
CA GLU A 495 -1.36 0.11 -18.79
C GLU A 495 -1.22 -1.41 -19.02
N TYR A 496 -2.00 -2.22 -18.29
CA TYR A 496 -2.02 -3.68 -18.48
C TYR A 496 -2.53 -4.02 -19.88
N VAL A 497 -1.60 -4.39 -20.77
CA VAL A 497 -1.91 -4.93 -22.10
C VAL A 497 -1.87 -6.46 -22.03
N PRO A 498 -3.01 -7.17 -22.10
CA PRO A 498 -3.02 -8.62 -22.10
C PRO A 498 -2.38 -9.17 -23.38
N ASP A 499 -1.47 -10.12 -23.24
CA ASP A 499 -0.88 -10.81 -24.39
C ASP A 499 -1.94 -11.62 -25.16
N SER A 500 -2.04 -11.36 -26.46
CA SER A 500 -2.93 -12.07 -27.38
C SER A 500 -2.36 -13.38 -27.91
N SER A 501 -1.15 -13.81 -27.50
CA SER A 501 -0.43 -14.98 -28.05
C SER A 501 -0.96 -16.36 -27.61
N ALA A 502 -2.25 -16.48 -27.27
CA ALA A 502 -2.87 -17.75 -26.85
C ALA A 502 -4.23 -18.04 -27.52
N SER A 503 -4.20 -18.45 -28.79
CA SER A 503 -5.29 -19.23 -29.41
C SER A 503 -4.79 -20.09 -30.58
N PRO A 504 -5.41 -21.26 -30.83
CA PRO A 504 -4.77 -22.34 -31.56
C PRO A 504 -4.78 -22.18 -33.09
N GLU A 505 -3.87 -22.88 -33.73
CA GLU A 505 -3.76 -23.00 -35.19
C GLU A 505 -5.06 -23.52 -35.82
N THR A 506 -5.59 -22.77 -36.79
CA THR A 506 -6.44 -23.31 -37.86
C THR A 506 -6.12 -22.62 -39.18
N GLU A 507 -5.62 -23.38 -40.15
CA GLU A 507 -5.43 -22.94 -41.53
C GLU A 507 -6.77 -22.55 -42.19
N GLY A 508 -6.81 -21.52 -43.04
CA GLY A 508 -8.09 -21.08 -43.61
C GLY A 508 -8.09 -19.93 -44.62
N ASN A 509 -7.33 -20.05 -45.71
CA ASN A 509 -7.44 -19.29 -46.98
C ASN A 509 -7.32 -17.75 -47.00
N GLN A 510 -6.61 -17.28 -48.03
CA GLN A 510 -6.49 -15.87 -48.42
C GLN A 510 -7.65 -15.43 -49.31
N GLU A 511 -8.18 -14.23 -49.13
CA GLU A 511 -8.71 -13.41 -50.22
C GLU A 511 -8.49 -11.91 -49.89
N ALA A 512 -8.13 -11.11 -50.90
CA ALA A 512 -7.56 -9.77 -50.71
C ALA A 512 -8.56 -8.63 -51.00
N ALA A 513 -8.35 -7.47 -50.36
CA ALA A 513 -9.04 -6.21 -50.65
C ALA A 513 -8.01 -5.05 -50.84
N PRO A 514 -8.30 -4.06 -51.72
CA PRO A 514 -7.33 -3.05 -52.18
C PRO A 514 -7.25 -1.78 -51.30
N PRO A 515 -6.26 -0.88 -51.52
CA PRO A 515 -5.89 0.16 -50.56
C PRO A 515 -6.73 1.45 -50.60
N GLU A 516 -6.56 2.24 -49.53
CA GLU A 516 -7.23 3.50 -49.22
C GLU A 516 -6.51 4.70 -49.89
N GLU A 517 -7.28 5.65 -50.46
CA GLU A 517 -6.75 6.79 -51.22
C GLU A 517 -7.21 8.17 -50.68
N ASP A 518 -6.24 9.07 -50.57
CA ASP A 518 -6.27 10.54 -50.48
C ASP A 518 -7.12 11.33 -49.44
N ARG A 519 -6.35 12.09 -48.65
CA ARG A 519 -6.76 13.22 -47.80
C ARG A 519 -6.41 14.54 -48.52
N PRO A 520 -7.22 15.61 -48.40
CA PRO A 520 -6.71 16.98 -48.53
C PRO A 520 -6.72 17.76 -47.20
N LYS A 521 -5.75 18.67 -47.06
CA LYS A 521 -5.56 19.60 -45.92
C LYS A 521 -6.14 20.97 -46.28
N GLY A 522 -6.56 21.79 -45.31
CA GLY A 522 -6.82 23.22 -45.57
C GLY A 522 -7.35 24.09 -44.41
N SER A 523 -6.46 24.88 -43.79
CA SER A 523 -6.65 26.25 -43.23
C SER A 523 -7.82 26.62 -42.30
N ALA A 524 -7.48 27.27 -41.18
CA ALA A 524 -8.36 27.99 -40.24
C ALA A 524 -8.58 29.48 -40.66
N PRO A 525 -8.90 30.44 -39.76
CA PRO A 525 -9.98 30.54 -38.75
C PRO A 525 -10.85 31.82 -38.91
N TYR A 526 -12.07 31.87 -38.35
CA TYR A 526 -12.85 33.04 -37.85
C TYR A 526 -14.14 32.44 -37.21
N GLY A 527 -14.77 32.89 -36.12
CA GLY A 527 -14.76 34.19 -35.45
C GLY A 527 -16.03 34.98 -35.81
N ILE A 528 -17.07 34.96 -34.95
CA ILE A 528 -18.08 36.04 -34.70
C ILE A 528 -19.28 35.54 -33.85
N LEU A 529 -19.69 36.38 -32.88
CA LEU A 529 -20.95 36.34 -32.11
C LEU A 529 -22.19 36.47 -33.01
N VAL A 530 -23.29 35.77 -32.69
CA VAL A 530 -24.63 36.40 -32.58
C VAL A 530 -25.43 35.71 -31.46
N ALA A 531 -26.03 36.50 -30.59
CA ALA A 531 -27.08 36.07 -29.66
C ALA A 531 -28.41 36.75 -30.01
N CYS A 532 -29.50 36.00 -30.02
CA CYS A 532 -30.91 36.44 -29.84
C CYS A 532 -31.73 35.16 -29.52
N ILE A 533 -32.39 34.95 -28.38
CA ILE A 533 -33.43 35.72 -27.64
C ILE A 533 -34.85 35.47 -28.19
N LEU A 534 -35.71 34.92 -27.29
CA LEU A 534 -37.19 34.80 -27.32
C LEU A 534 -37.83 33.89 -28.40
N GLY A 535 -38.90 33.12 -28.12
CA GLY A 535 -39.56 32.85 -26.82
C GLY A 535 -40.90 32.08 -26.93
N CYS A 536 -41.34 31.53 -25.78
CA CYS A 536 -42.73 31.23 -25.33
C CYS A 536 -43.76 30.41 -26.17
N GLY A 537 -44.51 29.54 -25.44
CA GLY A 537 -45.81 28.94 -25.84
C GLY A 537 -45.74 27.41 -26.01
N ILE A 538 -46.06 26.54 -25.04
CA ILE A 538 -47.34 26.30 -24.33
C ILE A 538 -48.54 26.11 -25.27
N ALA A 539 -48.99 24.85 -25.45
CA ALA A 539 -50.35 24.37 -25.10
C ALA A 539 -50.72 23.02 -25.77
N GLY A 540 -51.35 22.12 -24.99
CA GLY A 540 -52.18 20.99 -25.49
C GLY A 540 -51.42 19.81 -26.14
N GLY A 541 -51.72 18.54 -25.87
CA GLY A 541 -52.89 17.95 -25.24
C GLY A 541 -53.65 17.09 -26.25
N GLY A 542 -53.56 15.76 -26.14
CA GLY A 542 -54.20 14.85 -27.10
C GLY A 542 -53.85 13.38 -26.89
N ALA A 543 -54.56 12.71 -25.98
CA ALA A 543 -54.51 11.25 -25.90
C ALA A 543 -55.41 10.63 -26.98
N VAL A 544 -54.85 9.75 -27.82
CA VAL A 544 -55.65 8.85 -28.67
C VAL A 544 -55.13 7.42 -28.56
N TRP A 545 -56.04 6.55 -28.13
CA TRP A 545 -55.91 5.10 -28.12
C TRP A 545 -56.01 4.56 -29.55
N TYR A 546 -55.20 3.56 -29.93
CA TYR A 546 -55.68 2.56 -30.88
C TYR A 546 -55.15 1.16 -30.61
N ARG A 547 -56.01 0.17 -30.88
CA ARG A 547 -55.92 -1.19 -30.34
C ARG A 547 -55.83 -2.23 -31.45
N GLY A 548 -54.63 -2.79 -31.63
CA GLY A 548 -54.38 -4.18 -32.04
C GLY A 548 -54.56 -4.58 -33.51
N LYS A 549 -53.68 -5.51 -33.93
CA LYS A 549 -54.10 -6.84 -34.44
C LYS A 549 -52.94 -7.85 -34.36
N ARG A 550 -53.29 -9.11 -34.09
CA ARG A 550 -52.43 -10.30 -34.19
C ARG A 550 -52.67 -11.03 -35.52
N LYS A 551 -51.80 -12.01 -35.80
CA LYS A 551 -51.75 -12.98 -36.93
C LYS A 551 -50.91 -12.47 -38.12
N GLY A 552 -50.02 -13.28 -38.71
CA GLY A 552 -49.58 -14.64 -38.33
C GLY A 552 -48.95 -15.38 -39.52
N ASN A 553 -48.06 -16.33 -39.21
CA ASN A 553 -47.41 -17.33 -40.08
C ASN A 553 -46.81 -16.87 -41.44
N GLY A 554 -45.48 -16.97 -41.50
CA GLY A 554 -44.67 -17.29 -42.68
C GLY A 554 -43.53 -18.17 -42.19
#